data_AF-A0A665UBA7-F1
#
_entry.id   AF-A0A665UBA7-F1
#
_cell.length_a   1.000
_cell.length_b   1.000
_cell.length_c   1.000
_cell.angle_alpha   90.00
_cell.angle_beta   90.00
_cell.angle_gamma   90.00
#
_symmetry.space_group_name_H-M   'P 1'
#
loop_
_entity.id
_entity.type
_entity.pdbx_description
1 polymer ?
#
loop_
_entity_poly.entity_id
_entity_poly.type
_entity_poly.pdbx_seq_one_letter_code
_entity_poly.pdbx_strand_id
1 'polypeptide(L)' 'NRYHLCGSHLVDALYFVCGERGFFYSPNRRIVEQCCHKPCSIYHLEGYCD' A
#
# COMPACT_ATOMS: atom_id res chain seq x y z
N ASN A 1 1.24 -17.90 9.76
CA ASN A 1 0.28 -16.80 9.55
C ASN A 1 1.05 -15.49 9.34
N ARG A 2 1.59 -15.26 8.14
CA ARG A 2 2.24 -13.97 7.81
C ARG A 2 1.23 -13.12 7.07
N TYR A 3 0.95 -11.93 7.57
CA TYR A 3 0.20 -10.90 6.83
C TYR A 3 1.05 -10.46 5.63
N HIS A 4 0.97 -11.21 4.53
CA HIS A 4 1.51 -10.81 3.26
C HIS A 4 0.55 -9.76 2.69
N LEU A 5 0.91 -8.48 2.78
CA LEU A 5 0.26 -7.42 1.99
C LEU A 5 0.71 -7.56 0.52
N CYS A 6 0.43 -8.71 -0.08
CA CYS A 6 0.70 -8.98 -1.48
C CYS A 6 -0.61 -8.77 -2.25
N GLY A 7 -0.67 -7.77 -3.11
CA GLY A 7 -1.84 -7.51 -3.94
C GLY A 7 -2.96 -6.76 -3.21
N SER A 8 -4.17 -7.34 -3.15
CA SER A 8 -5.41 -6.67 -2.73
C SER A 8 -5.32 -5.98 -1.37
N HIS A 9 -4.63 -6.61 -0.41
CA HIS A 9 -4.49 -6.07 0.94
C HIS A 9 -3.70 -4.74 0.99
N LEU A 10 -2.83 -4.48 0.01
CA LEU A 10 -2.12 -3.21 -0.08
C LEU A 10 -3.04 -2.08 -0.57
N VAL A 11 -3.94 -2.40 -1.50
CA VAL A 11 -4.96 -1.45 -1.98
C VAL A 11 -5.92 -1.11 -0.85
N ASP A 12 -6.34 -2.10 -0.05
CA ASP A 12 -7.17 -1.88 1.14
C ASP A 12 -6.46 -1.00 2.17
N ALA A 13 -5.17 -1.23 2.40
CA ALA A 13 -4.36 -0.41 3.31
C ALA A 13 -4.22 1.03 2.82
N LEU A 14 -3.98 1.24 1.52
CA LEU A 14 -3.92 2.58 0.92
C LEU A 14 -5.27 3.29 0.98
N TYR A 15 -6.37 2.56 0.74
CA TYR A 15 -7.72 3.10 0.88
C TYR A 15 -7.98 3.61 2.30
N PHE A 16 -7.59 2.82 3.31
CA PHE A 16 -7.72 3.22 4.71
C PHE A 16 -6.84 4.43 5.08
N VAL A 17 -5.57 4.45 4.63
CA VAL A 17 -4.60 5.50 4.99
C VAL A 17 -4.85 6.82 4.25
N CYS A 18 -5.22 6.75 2.98
CA CYS A 18 -5.40 7.92 2.15
C CYS A 18 -6.80 8.52 2.30
N GLY A 19 -7.83 7.70 2.53
CA GLY A 19 -9.20 8.18 2.76
C GLY A 19 -9.66 9.15 1.68
N GLU A 20 -10.06 10.36 2.09
CA GLU A 20 -10.53 11.41 1.19
C GLU A 20 -9.45 12.02 0.29
N ARG A 21 -8.16 11.87 0.64
CA ARG A 21 -7.06 12.32 -0.23
C ARG A 21 -7.02 11.56 -1.54
N GLY A 22 -7.46 10.30 -1.52
CA GLY A 22 -7.29 9.41 -2.66
C GLY A 22 -5.83 8.99 -2.84
N PHE A 23 -5.62 8.08 -3.79
CA PHE A 23 -4.31 7.59 -4.17
C PHE A 23 -4.36 7.01 -5.57
N PHE A 24 -3.28 7.13 -6.32
CA PHE A 24 -3.15 6.48 -7.62
C PHE A 24 -2.40 5.15 -7.51
N TYR A 25 -3.13 4.03 -7.56
CA TYR A 25 -2.54 2.70 -7.59
C TYR A 25 -2.22 2.26 -9.03
N SER A 26 -0.92 2.21 -9.35
CA SER A 26 -0.40 1.57 -10.55
C SER A 26 0.28 0.25 -10.19
N PRO A 27 -0.23 -0.91 -10.66
CA PRO A 27 0.38 -2.23 -10.41
C PRO A 27 1.84 -2.32 -10.87
N ASN A 28 2.24 -1.50 -11.85
CA ASN A 28 3.62 -1.41 -12.35
C ASN A 28 4.56 -0.62 -11.44
N ARG A 29 4.05 0.10 -10.43
CA ARG A 29 4.90 0.71 -9.42
C ARG A 29 5.21 -0.37 -8.38
N ARG A 30 6.50 -0.53 -8.09
CA ARG A 30 7.15 -1.51 -7.19
C ARG A 30 6.64 -1.55 -5.75
N ILE A 31 5.50 -0.95 -5.44
CA ILE A 31 4.90 -0.88 -4.10
C ILE A 31 4.47 -2.27 -3.60
N VAL A 32 3.95 -3.13 -4.50
CA VAL A 32 3.60 -4.51 -4.15
C VAL A 32 4.85 -5.31 -3.81
N GLU A 33 5.92 -5.18 -4.61
CA GLU A 33 7.21 -5.85 -4.31
C GLU A 33 7.85 -5.31 -3.03
N GLN A 34 7.77 -4.00 -2.78
CA GLN A 34 8.34 -3.36 -1.59
C GLN A 34 7.59 -3.77 -0.32
N CYS A 35 6.25 -3.72 -0.34
CA CYS A 35 5.43 -3.94 0.85
C CYS A 35 5.05 -5.41 1.10
N CYS A 36 5.19 -6.28 0.10
CA CYS A 36 4.93 -7.72 0.27
C CYS A 36 6.10 -8.49 0.88
N HIS A 37 7.34 -8.22 0.43
CA HIS A 37 8.53 -8.88 0.99
C HIS A 37 8.98 -8.23 2.30
N LYS A 38 8.71 -6.93 2.48
CA LYS A 38 8.98 -6.18 3.71
C LYS A 38 7.72 -5.39 4.08
N PRO A 39 7.07 -5.64 5.22
CA PRO A 39 5.89 -4.89 5.62
C PRO A 39 6.19 -3.38 5.65
N CYS A 40 5.39 -2.60 4.95
CA CYS A 40 5.45 -1.14 4.99
C CYS A 40 4.78 -0.62 6.27
N SER A 41 5.34 0.43 6.86
CA SER A 41 4.66 1.17 7.93
C SER A 41 3.57 2.07 7.35
N ILE A 42 2.62 2.49 8.18
CA ILE A 42 1.56 3.44 7.79
C ILE A 42 2.18 4.73 7.21
N TYR A 43 3.23 5.26 7.84
CA TYR A 43 3.95 6.44 7.35
C TYR A 43 4.55 6.25 5.96
N HIS A 44 4.98 5.03 5.63
CA HIS A 44 5.47 4.73 4.28
C HIS A 44 4.32 4.70 3.26
N LEU A 45 3.13 4.24 3.67
CA LEU A 45 1.94 4.22 2.82
C LEU A 45 1.38 5.62 2.57
N GLU A 46 1.47 6.54 3.54
CA GLU A 46 1.04 7.92 3.38
C GLU A 46 1.74 8.67 2.23
N GLY A 47 2.99 8.28 1.92
CA GLY A 47 3.73 8.85 0.78
C GLY A 47 3.17 8.50 -0.60
N TYR A 48 2.14 7.66 -0.66
CA TYR A 48 1.45 7.28 -1.90
C TYR A 48 0.05 7.92 -2.02
N CYS A 49 -0.38 8.71 -1.04
CA CYS A 49 -1.62 9.49 -1.14
C CYS A 49 -1.41 10.71 -2.06
N ASP A 50 -2.48 11.15 -2.73
CA ASP A 50 -2.48 12.35 -3.57
C ASP A 50 -2.46 13.66 -2.76
#